data_AF-A0A5Q2VHK0-F1
#
_entry.id   AF-A0A5Q2VHK0-F1
#
_cell.length_a   1.000
_cell.length_b   1.000
_cell.length_c   1.000
_cell.angle_alpha   90.00
_cell.angle_beta   90.00
_cell.angle_gamma   90.00
#
_symmetry.space_group_name_H-M   'P 1'
#
loop_
_entity.id
_entity.type
_entity.pdbx_description
1 polymer ?
#
loop_
_entity_poly.entity_id
_entity_poly.type
_entity_poly.pdbx_seq_one_letter_code
_entity_poly.pdbx_strand_id
1 'polypeptide(L)' 'MDKDKPVLRCHFCSKTQHEVKKLIAGPYAHICNECVVGCVEILAGVEPRKGDNHG' A
#
# COMPACT_ATOMS: atom_id res chain seq x y z
N MET A 1 -8.83 -7.44 -26.11
CA MET A 1 -7.52 -8.02 -25.72
C MET A 1 -6.78 -6.98 -24.91
N ASP A 2 -6.97 -7.02 -23.60
CA ASP A 2 -6.47 -6.07 -22.62
C ASP A 2 -5.22 -6.67 -21.96
N LYS A 3 -4.24 -7.04 -22.79
CA LYS A 3 -2.97 -7.61 -22.33
C LYS A 3 -1.96 -6.47 -22.27
N ASP A 4 -1.33 -6.29 -21.11
CA ASP A 4 -0.26 -5.32 -20.83
C ASP A 4 -0.71 -3.96 -20.26
N LYS A 5 -1.42 -3.99 -19.11
CA LYS A 5 -1.37 -2.86 -18.18
C LYS A 5 -0.43 -3.26 -17.04
N PRO A 6 0.63 -2.48 -16.75
CA PRO A 6 1.59 -2.84 -15.70
C PRO A 6 0.86 -2.98 -14.37
N VAL A 7 1.12 -4.08 -13.65
CA VAL A 7 0.55 -4.33 -12.33
C VAL A 7 1.21 -3.36 -11.35
N LEU A 8 0.43 -2.41 -10.83
CA LEU A 8 0.92 -1.46 -9.86
C LEU A 8 1.09 -2.13 -8.49
N ARG A 9 2.13 -1.74 -7.77
CA ARG A 9 2.47 -2.22 -6.43
C ARG A 9 2.58 -1.05 -5.46
N CYS A 10 2.13 -1.26 -4.23
CA CYS A 10 2.33 -0.33 -3.13
C CYS A 10 3.83 -0.24 -2.82
N HIS A 11 4.36 0.97 -2.68
CA HIS A 11 5.78 1.17 -2.41
C HIS A 11 6.17 0.78 -0.97
N PHE A 12 5.19 0.69 -0.07
CA PHE A 12 5.42 0.47 1.36
C PHE A 12 5.30 -1.01 1.76
N CYS A 13 4.25 -1.70 1.28
CA CYS A 13 4.00 -3.11 1.61
C CYS A 13 4.21 -4.07 0.44
N SER A 14 4.61 -3.57 -0.74
CA SER A 14 4.87 -4.35 -1.95
C SER A 14 3.69 -5.13 -2.54
N LYS A 15 2.51 -5.09 -1.90
CA LYS A 15 1.25 -5.67 -2.40
C LYS A 15 0.84 -5.05 -3.73
N THR A 16 0.35 -5.87 -4.63
CA THR A 16 -0.19 -5.46 -5.93
C THR A 16 -1.57 -4.82 -5.80
N GLN A 17 -2.00 -4.11 -6.83
CA GLN A 17 -3.35 -3.53 -6.94
C GLN A 17 -4.49 -4.57 -6.79
N HIS A 18 -4.21 -5.87 -6.97
CA HIS A 18 -5.18 -6.95 -6.81
C HIS A 18 -5.24 -7.50 -5.39
N GLU A 19 -4.19 -7.27 -4.59
CA GLU A 19 -4.07 -7.74 -3.20
C GLU A 19 -4.61 -6.74 -2.17
N VAL A 20 -4.93 -5.52 -2.61
CA VAL A 20 -5.40 -4.43 -1.74
C VAL A 20 -6.75 -3.92 -2.20
N LYS A 21 -7.54 -3.41 -1.25
CA LYS A 21 -8.87 -2.89 -1.56
C LYS A 21 -8.82 -1.63 -2.42
N LYS A 22 -7.83 -0.76 -2.15
CA LYS A 22 -7.56 0.44 -2.96
C LYS A 22 -6.06 0.68 -3.03
N LEU A 23 -5.60 1.02 -4.22
CA LEU A 23 -4.24 1.48 -4.49
C LEU A 23 -4.31 2.85 -5.16
N ILE A 24 -3.70 3.84 -4.54
CA ILE A 24 -3.63 5.22 -5.02
C ILE A 24 -2.32 5.35 -5.79
N ALA A 25 -2.40 5.63 -7.09
CA ALA A 25 -1.25 5.81 -7.96
C ALA A 25 -1.02 7.30 -8.24
N GLY A 26 0.07 7.86 -7.73
CA GLY A 26 0.58 9.17 -8.11
C GLY A 26 1.71 9.05 -9.15
N PRO A 27 2.16 10.17 -9.74
CA PRO A 27 3.24 10.17 -10.73
C PRO A 27 4.59 9.65 -10.20
N TYR A 28 4.82 9.73 -8.88
CA TYR A 28 6.10 9.36 -8.26
C TYR A 28 6.02 8.21 -7.24
N ALA A 29 4.83 7.91 -6.71
CA ALA A 29 4.66 6.93 -5.66
C ALA A 29 3.27 6.31 -5.68
N HIS A 30 3.17 5.07 -5.22
CA HIS A 30 1.90 4.37 -5.06
C HIS A 30 1.74 3.89 -3.62
N ILE A 31 0.56 4.10 -3.05
CA ILE A 31 0.24 3.74 -1.68
C ILE A 31 -1.12 3.04 -1.62
N CYS A 32 -1.22 1.95 -0.86
CA CYS A 32 -2.49 1.26 -0.64
C CYS A 32 -3.23 1.77 0.60
N ASN A 33 -4.52 1.45 0.69
CA ASN A 33 -5.36 1.87 1.82
C ASN A 33 -4.81 1.44 3.19
N GLU A 34 -4.22 0.25 3.30
CA GLU A 34 -3.67 -0.26 4.58
C GLU A 34 -2.47 0.57 5.02
N CYS A 35 -1.56 0.87 4.09
CA CYS A 35 -0.40 1.71 4.39
C CYS A 35 -0.80 3.15 4.71
N VAL A 36 -1.84 3.70 4.07
CA VAL A 36 -2.37 5.03 4.46
C VAL A 36 -2.80 5.03 5.92
N VAL A 37 -3.55 4.01 6.36
CA VAL A 37 -3.99 3.91 7.77
C VAL A 37 -2.78 3.82 8.71
N GLY A 38 -1.83 2.92 8.43
CA GLY A 38 -0.62 2.78 9.25
C GLY A 38 0.21 4.05 9.31
N CYS A 39 0.38 4.76 8.19
CA CYS A 39 1.05 6.06 8.17
C CYS A 39 0.32 7.11 9.02
N VAL A 40 -1.01 7.16 8.95
CA VAL A 40 -1.82 8.09 9.77
C VAL A 40 -1.68 7.76 11.26
N GLU A 41 -1.66 6.49 11.65
CA GLU A 41 -1.45 6.07 13.04
C GLU A 41 -0.07 6.52 13.57
N ILE A 42 0.99 6.30 12.78
CA ILE A 42 2.35 6.75 13.10
C ILE A 42 2.40 8.28 13.25
N LEU A 43 1.80 9.02 12.31
CA LEU A 43 1.73 10.48 12.36
C LEU A 43 0.93 10.99 13.56
N ALA A 44 -0.09 10.25 14.00
CA ALA A 44 -0.88 10.56 15.18
C ALA A 44 -0.17 10.23 16.50
N GLY A 45 1.05 9.67 16.46
CA GLY A 45 1.79 9.27 17.65
C GLY A 45 1.21 8.03 18.33
N VAL A 46 0.37 7.26 17.64
CA VAL A 46 -0.10 5.95 18.09
C VAL A 46 1.00 4.95 17.73
N GLU A 47 1.61 4.31 18.73
CA GLU A 47 2.60 3.27 18.45
C GLU A 47 1.93 2.13 17.66
N PRO A 48 2.37 1.85 16.42
CA PRO A 48 1.75 0.82 15.61
C PRO A 48 1.98 -0.53 16.28
N ARG A 49 0.91 -1.30 16.51
CA ARG A 49 1.06 -2.68 17.00
C ARG A 49 1.72 -3.50 15.89
N LYS A 50 3.00 -3.83 16.08
CA LYS A 50 3.82 -4.61 15.13
C LYS A 50 3.05 -5.85 14.66
N GLY A 51 2.68 -5.85 13.39
CA GLY A 51 1.76 -6.83 12.82
C GLY A 51 2.01 -7.06 11.34
N ASP A 52 3.28 -7.02 10.91
CA ASP A 52 3.66 -7.27 9.53
C ASP A 52 4.37 -8.63 9.45
N ASN A 53 3.59 -9.67 9.13
CA ASN A 53 4.11 -10.97 8.68
C ASN A 53 4.72 -10.76 7.29
N HIS A 54 5.97 -10.33 7.25
CA HIS A 54 6.80 -10.40 6.06
C HIS A 54 7.31 -11.85 5.95
N GLY A 55 6.64 -12.65 5.14
CA GLY A 55 7.11 -13.98 4.73
C GLY A 55 8.13 -13.87 3.61
#